data_AF-F4XEZ0-F1
#
_entry.id   AF-F4XEZ0-F1
#
_cell.length_a   1.000
_cell.length_b   1.000
_cell.length_c   1.000
_cell.angle_alpha   90.00
_cell.angle_beta   90.00
_cell.angle_gamma   90.00
#
_symmetry.space_group_name_H-M   'P 1'
#
loop_
_entity.id
_entity.type
_entity.pdbx_description
1 polymer ?
#
loop_
_entity_poly.entity_id
_entity_poly.type
_entity_poly.pdbx_seq_one_letter_code
_entity_poly.pdbx_strand_id
1 'polypeptide(L)'
;METKEQLQTAPEVPVIADAPEQDSTPTWKAPKKKRRWPKVVIAVLLVLAALFFFVIRPMLGAGKELLAGAYLTSTAQMQEMTVSVSSTGTIQPIDSYNVSGMVTGEVLEAPFEVGDQVEKGDVLYRIDPGSAETALQQAQLSVQQAQLNYDSIVDGLNPKASGAGVVQKLHVKKGDLVSAGSPIADISDTSTMTLTVPFQSADAQRIAVGSSAQVTLAGTLETLTGTVESVANADLVGNGGALVRQVKIRVQNPGALTTSTTATAKVGSIACAGSGTFEANLTQTVVATGSGEVVSLNVSAGSRVSAGQVLATLGGSSAQTSLENASISLQNAQLSLQNAQDALDNYTITAPISGTVIEKNFKAGDTIDNNSLTAAGGTLAVLYDMSTLTFEMKIDEKDINKVQVGQEVTITADAVEGVTFSGVVDTVNINGTTVSGQTNYPVTVVINDPQDLKPGMNVSADIIVERAGTVLCVPVDAVNRGSDKPTVQVAQEGALDENGNVVDPSKLETREVTLGRNDNDNIEITSGLSEGEIVVWVNEVSNPFAAMMGM
;
A
#
# COMPACT_ATOMS: atom_id res chain seq x y z
N MET A 1 52.31 21.83 0.41
CA MET A 1 52.94 20.65 -0.22
C MET A 1 52.25 20.50 -1.57
N GLU A 2 52.50 21.27 -2.63
CA GLU A 2 53.75 21.81 -3.22
C GLU A 2 54.82 20.76 -3.54
N THR A 3 55.50 20.99 -4.68
CA THR A 3 56.52 20.22 -5.43
C THR A 3 55.97 19.13 -6.38
N LYS A 4 56.30 19.06 -7.69
CA LYS A 4 57.51 19.44 -8.48
C LYS A 4 57.07 19.83 -9.93
N GLU A 5 57.59 20.86 -10.61
CA GLU A 5 58.93 21.00 -11.22
C GLU A 5 59.28 19.86 -12.20
N GLN A 6 59.74 20.02 -13.44
CA GLN A 6 60.53 21.09 -14.09
C GLN A 6 60.78 20.76 -15.59
N LEU A 7 61.12 21.81 -16.37
CA LEU A 7 62.02 21.90 -17.56
C LEU A 7 61.63 21.27 -18.94
N GLN A 8 61.54 22.07 -20.03
CA GLN A 8 62.59 22.55 -20.99
C GLN A 8 62.91 21.48 -22.07
N THR A 9 62.99 21.70 -23.39
CA THR A 9 63.65 22.71 -24.24
C THR A 9 63.18 22.55 -25.71
N ALA A 10 63.41 23.57 -26.54
CA ALA A 10 63.11 23.73 -27.96
C ALA A 10 64.09 22.98 -28.93
N PRO A 11 64.30 23.39 -30.19
CA PRO A 11 63.51 23.10 -31.42
C PRO A 11 64.38 22.53 -32.59
N GLU A 12 63.78 22.01 -33.68
CA GLU A 12 64.33 22.19 -35.06
C GLU A 12 63.39 21.67 -36.18
N VAL A 13 63.48 22.37 -37.32
CA VAL A 13 62.83 22.23 -38.65
C VAL A 13 63.63 21.18 -39.49
N PRO A 14 63.57 21.02 -40.85
CA PRO A 14 62.63 21.38 -41.94
C PRO A 14 62.45 20.31 -43.08
N VAL A 15 61.92 20.78 -44.23
CA VAL A 15 62.06 20.32 -45.66
C VAL A 15 60.99 19.29 -46.11
N ILE A 16 60.28 19.36 -47.27
CA ILE A 16 60.65 19.46 -48.72
C ILE A 16 59.36 19.84 -49.51
N ALA A 17 59.36 20.90 -50.33
CA ALA A 17 59.44 20.97 -51.83
C ALA A 17 58.25 20.35 -52.60
N ASP A 18 57.79 20.78 -53.77
CA ASP A 18 58.34 21.67 -54.79
C ASP A 18 57.19 22.09 -55.74
N ALA A 19 57.32 23.24 -56.41
CA ALA A 19 56.49 23.63 -57.54
C ALA A 19 57.12 23.18 -58.87
N PRO A 20 56.35 23.10 -59.96
CA PRO A 20 56.82 23.81 -61.15
C PRO A 20 55.73 24.55 -61.92
N GLU A 21 56.07 25.78 -62.32
CA GLU A 21 55.44 26.52 -63.41
C GLU A 21 55.88 25.93 -64.77
N GLN A 22 54.98 25.90 -65.75
CA GLN A 22 55.35 25.78 -67.15
C GLN A 22 54.44 26.60 -68.06
N ASP A 23 55.08 27.55 -68.75
CA ASP A 23 54.61 28.34 -69.87
C ASP A 23 53.97 27.51 -71.00
N SER A 24 52.96 28.08 -71.66
CA SER A 24 53.07 28.46 -73.09
C SER A 24 51.73 28.91 -73.68
N THR A 25 51.73 30.12 -74.23
CA THR A 25 50.67 30.64 -75.10
C THR A 25 50.91 30.15 -76.54
N PRO A 26 49.89 29.61 -77.25
CA PRO A 26 49.99 29.44 -78.69
C PRO A 26 49.33 30.62 -79.43
N THR A 27 50.15 31.28 -80.24
CA THR A 27 49.81 32.38 -81.14
C THR A 27 49.03 31.88 -82.36
N TRP A 28 47.86 32.49 -82.62
CA TRP A 28 46.97 32.20 -83.73
C TRP A 28 47.45 32.85 -85.05
N LYS A 29 47.63 32.06 -86.11
CA LYS A 29 47.88 32.53 -87.50
C LYS A 29 46.62 32.38 -88.34
N ALA A 30 46.16 33.48 -88.94
CA ALA A 30 45.04 33.52 -89.88
C ALA A 30 45.44 33.09 -91.31
N PRO A 31 44.61 32.29 -92.01
CA PRO A 31 44.66 32.19 -93.47
C PRO A 31 43.59 33.06 -94.16
N LYS A 32 43.96 33.56 -95.34
CA LYS A 32 43.32 34.62 -96.12
C LYS A 32 42.01 34.20 -96.83
N LYS A 33 41.09 35.17 -96.94
CA LYS A 33 39.83 35.23 -97.71
C LYS A 33 39.84 34.57 -99.10
N LYS A 34 38.74 33.87 -99.44
CA LYS A 34 38.10 33.94 -100.79
C LYS A 34 36.56 33.75 -100.76
N ARG A 35 35.90 34.90 -101.00
CA ARG A 35 34.53 35.26 -101.42
C ARG A 35 33.63 34.16 -102.05
N ARG A 36 32.48 33.86 -101.41
CA ARG A 36 31.17 33.43 -102.02
C ARG A 36 29.98 33.85 -101.13
N TRP A 37 29.51 35.10 -101.23
CA TRP A 37 28.50 35.74 -100.36
C TRP A 37 27.12 35.95 -101.04
N PRO A 38 26.40 34.87 -101.42
CA PRO A 38 24.93 34.96 -101.25
C PRO A 38 24.31 33.74 -100.54
N LYS A 39 24.99 32.58 -100.51
CA LYS A 39 24.44 31.34 -99.91
C LYS A 39 24.57 31.29 -98.38
N VAL A 40 25.57 31.98 -97.82
CA VAL A 40 25.81 32.03 -96.37
C VAL A 40 24.77 32.89 -95.65
N VAL A 41 24.27 33.96 -96.28
CA VAL A 41 23.26 34.85 -95.67
C VAL A 41 21.90 34.16 -95.57
N ILE A 42 21.52 33.37 -96.58
CA ILE A 42 20.28 32.58 -96.56
C ILE A 42 20.38 31.44 -95.55
N ALA A 43 21.53 30.76 -95.45
CA ALA A 43 21.74 29.73 -94.44
C ALA A 43 21.73 30.30 -93.02
N VAL A 44 22.33 31.48 -92.79
CA VAL A 44 22.31 32.14 -91.49
C VAL A 44 20.89 32.63 -91.14
N LEU A 45 20.12 33.15 -92.09
CA LEU A 45 18.72 33.53 -91.85
C LEU A 45 17.82 32.32 -91.58
N LEU A 46 18.03 31.19 -92.26
CA LEU A 46 17.30 29.95 -91.99
C LEU A 46 17.70 29.34 -90.64
N VAL A 47 18.98 29.40 -90.28
CA VAL A 47 19.46 28.97 -88.97
C VAL A 47 18.91 29.89 -87.88
N LEU A 48 18.87 31.21 -88.08
CA LEU A 48 18.28 32.15 -87.12
C LEU A 48 16.75 32.02 -87.03
N ALA A 49 16.05 31.74 -88.13
CA ALA A 49 14.61 31.46 -88.12
C ALA A 49 14.31 30.11 -87.48
N ALA A 50 15.14 29.08 -87.71
CA ALA A 50 15.06 27.80 -87.01
C ALA A 50 15.40 27.96 -85.53
N LEU A 51 16.42 28.73 -85.16
CA LEU A 51 16.73 29.08 -83.77
C LEU A 51 15.55 29.84 -83.14
N PHE A 52 14.95 30.76 -83.88
CA PHE A 52 13.78 31.49 -83.40
C PHE A 52 12.56 30.57 -83.24
N PHE A 53 12.33 29.62 -84.15
CA PHE A 53 11.15 28.77 -84.14
C PHE A 53 11.28 27.50 -83.26
N PHE A 54 12.48 26.92 -83.15
CA PHE A 54 12.76 25.70 -82.38
C PHE A 54 13.39 25.98 -81.01
N VAL A 55 14.02 27.13 -80.79
CA VAL A 55 14.64 27.46 -79.49
C VAL A 55 13.90 28.61 -78.83
N ILE A 56 13.73 29.76 -79.51
CA ILE A 56 13.17 30.97 -78.88
C ILE A 56 11.64 30.88 -78.74
N ARG A 57 10.92 30.33 -79.71
CA ARG A 57 9.46 30.18 -79.69
C ARG A 57 8.96 29.21 -78.60
N PRO A 58 9.57 28.02 -78.40
CA PRO A 58 9.24 27.20 -77.24
C PRO A 58 9.74 27.83 -75.93
N MET A 59 10.80 28.64 -75.92
CA MET A 59 11.24 29.38 -74.72
C MET A 59 10.28 30.53 -74.33
N LEU A 60 9.60 31.17 -75.29
CA LEU A 60 8.49 32.09 -75.02
C LEU A 60 7.22 31.38 -74.51
N GLY A 61 7.05 30.08 -74.81
CA GLY A 61 5.99 29.23 -74.26
C GLY A 61 6.35 28.59 -72.91
N ALA A 62 7.64 28.32 -72.68
CA ALA A 62 8.17 27.73 -71.46
C ALA A 62 8.04 28.65 -70.23
N GLY A 63 7.91 29.97 -70.43
CA GLY A 63 7.59 30.90 -69.34
C GLY A 63 6.22 30.64 -68.70
N LYS A 64 5.28 30.00 -69.42
CA LYS A 64 3.95 29.68 -68.88
C LYS A 64 3.94 28.38 -68.06
N GLU A 65 4.77 27.39 -68.40
CA GLU A 65 4.91 26.17 -67.59
C GLU A 65 5.85 26.37 -66.40
N LEU A 66 6.79 27.32 -66.44
CA LEU A 66 7.67 27.62 -65.29
C LEU A 66 6.94 28.22 -64.09
N LEU A 67 5.77 28.82 -64.30
CA LEU A 67 4.94 29.41 -63.25
C LEU A 67 3.96 28.39 -62.64
N ALA A 68 3.66 27.30 -63.35
CA ALA A 68 2.81 26.22 -62.85
C ALA A 68 3.56 25.47 -61.73
N GLY A 69 3.21 25.78 -60.49
CA GLY A 69 3.85 25.23 -59.28
C GLY A 69 4.66 26.23 -58.46
N ALA A 70 5.05 27.37 -59.03
CA ALA A 70 5.81 28.43 -58.34
C ALA A 70 4.99 29.17 -57.28
N TYR A 71 3.66 29.07 -57.36
CA TYR A 71 2.72 29.67 -56.44
C TYR A 71 1.73 28.63 -55.95
N LEU A 72 1.44 28.65 -54.66
CA LEU A 72 0.33 27.93 -54.05
C LEU A 72 -0.88 28.87 -53.99
N THR A 73 -2.07 28.31 -54.15
CA THR A 73 -3.33 29.05 -54.08
C THR A 73 -4.25 28.41 -53.06
N SER A 74 -5.00 29.22 -52.34
CA SER A 74 -6.04 28.76 -51.42
C SER A 74 -7.22 29.73 -51.47
N THR A 75 -8.43 29.21 -51.31
CA THR A 75 -9.63 30.05 -51.27
C THR A 75 -9.88 30.48 -49.83
N ALA A 76 -10.10 31.77 -49.61
CA ALA A 76 -10.53 32.27 -48.31
C ALA A 76 -11.94 31.76 -48.02
N GLN A 77 -12.08 30.92 -47.00
CA GLN A 77 -13.34 30.28 -46.67
C GLN A 77 -13.67 30.47 -45.20
N MET A 78 -14.97 30.54 -44.93
CA MET A 78 -15.52 30.50 -43.57
C MET A 78 -15.37 29.07 -43.04
N GLN A 79 -14.56 28.88 -42.00
CA GLN A 79 -14.38 27.60 -41.35
C GLN A 79 -14.41 27.75 -39.82
N GLU A 80 -14.75 26.68 -39.12
CA GLU A 80 -14.65 26.68 -37.66
C GLU A 80 -13.19 26.70 -37.24
N MET A 81 -12.84 27.69 -36.42
CA MET A 81 -11.48 27.85 -35.91
C MET A 81 -11.44 27.61 -34.41
N THR A 82 -10.51 26.75 -34.00
CA THR A 82 -10.19 26.49 -32.60
C THR A 82 -8.73 26.81 -32.36
N VAL A 83 -8.45 27.64 -31.37
CA VAL A 83 -7.08 27.88 -30.92
C VAL A 83 -6.74 26.79 -29.93
N SER A 84 -5.74 25.98 -30.24
CA SER A 84 -5.19 24.98 -29.34
C SER A 84 -3.78 25.33 -28.89
N VAL A 85 -3.38 24.75 -27.77
CA VAL A 85 -1.98 24.69 -27.34
C VAL A 85 -1.57 23.23 -27.36
N SER A 86 -0.63 22.90 -28.25
CA SER A 86 -0.14 21.53 -28.45
C SER A 86 1.09 21.25 -27.61
N SER A 87 1.16 20.10 -26.95
CA SER A 87 2.39 19.59 -26.34
C SER A 87 2.34 18.07 -26.25
N THR A 88 3.48 17.44 -25.98
CA THR A 88 3.59 16.00 -25.83
C THR A 88 3.78 15.59 -24.38
N GLY A 89 3.39 14.36 -24.06
CA GLY A 89 3.57 13.76 -22.74
C GLY A 89 3.62 12.25 -22.80
N THR A 90 3.96 11.62 -21.69
CA THR A 90 3.95 10.16 -21.54
C THR A 90 2.82 9.75 -20.60
N ILE A 91 2.02 8.79 -21.03
CA ILE A 91 0.89 8.27 -20.25
C ILE A 91 1.39 7.56 -18.99
N GLN A 92 0.73 7.85 -17.88
CA GLN A 92 0.93 7.28 -16.57
C GLN A 92 -0.43 6.79 -16.01
N PRO A 93 -0.45 5.75 -15.16
CA PRO A 93 -1.66 5.40 -14.44
C PRO A 93 -2.01 6.51 -13.44
N ILE A 94 -3.28 6.59 -13.03
CA ILE A 94 -3.68 7.54 -11.99
C ILE A 94 -2.98 7.23 -10.66
N ASP A 95 -2.92 5.95 -10.31
CA ASP A 95 -2.22 5.44 -9.13
C ASP A 95 -1.36 4.25 -9.52
N SER A 96 -0.16 4.19 -8.95
CA SER A 96 0.72 3.04 -9.04
C SER A 96 1.17 2.62 -7.65
N TYR A 97 1.21 1.31 -7.42
CA TYR A 97 1.69 0.75 -6.16
C TYR A 97 2.73 -0.33 -6.39
N ASN A 98 3.90 -0.12 -5.80
CA ASN A 98 4.98 -1.09 -5.79
C ASN A 98 4.86 -1.95 -4.52
N VAL A 99 4.42 -3.18 -4.67
CA VAL A 99 4.27 -4.14 -3.58
C VAL A 99 5.67 -4.62 -3.20
N SER A 100 6.18 -4.20 -2.04
CA SER A 100 7.51 -4.60 -1.54
C SER A 100 7.41 -5.79 -0.57
N GLY A 101 8.48 -6.59 -0.53
CA GLY A 101 8.60 -7.67 0.44
C GLY A 101 9.16 -7.16 1.76
N MET A 102 8.36 -7.22 2.83
CA MET A 102 8.81 -6.87 4.19
C MET A 102 9.40 -8.08 4.94
N VAL A 103 9.23 -9.29 4.40
CA VAL A 103 9.63 -10.55 5.01
C VAL A 103 10.47 -11.38 4.05
N THR A 104 11.30 -12.27 4.60
CA THR A 104 12.12 -13.22 3.84
C THR A 104 11.57 -14.63 4.01
N GLY A 105 11.53 -15.42 2.93
CA GLY A 105 11.04 -16.79 2.95
C GLY A 105 10.78 -17.35 1.56
N GLU A 106 10.39 -18.61 1.49
CA GLU A 106 9.96 -19.24 0.23
C GLU A 106 8.52 -18.83 -0.10
N VAL A 107 8.25 -18.52 -1.36
CA VAL A 107 6.89 -18.23 -1.85
C VAL A 107 6.13 -19.55 -1.98
N LEU A 108 5.15 -19.78 -1.12
CA LEU A 108 4.26 -20.94 -1.18
C LEU A 108 3.24 -20.83 -2.31
N GLU A 109 2.66 -19.65 -2.47
CA GLU A 109 1.59 -19.40 -3.45
C GLU A 109 1.69 -17.99 -4.03
N ALA A 110 1.42 -17.86 -5.33
CA ALA A 110 1.30 -16.59 -6.04
C ALA A 110 0.16 -16.70 -7.09
N PRO A 111 -1.13 -16.59 -6.67
CA PRO A 111 -2.30 -16.99 -7.46
C PRO A 111 -2.77 -15.91 -8.43
N PHE A 112 -1.83 -15.16 -9.03
CA PHE A 112 -2.12 -14.07 -9.97
C PHE A 112 -1.07 -14.09 -11.09
N GLU A 113 -1.42 -13.64 -12.28
CA GLU A 113 -0.50 -13.47 -13.40
C GLU A 113 -0.46 -12.02 -13.89
N VAL A 114 0.56 -11.70 -14.68
CA VAL A 114 0.67 -10.36 -15.28
C VAL A 114 -0.50 -10.14 -16.25
N GLY A 115 -1.19 -9.02 -16.09
CA GLY A 115 -2.41 -8.67 -16.83
C GLY A 115 -3.71 -9.00 -16.10
N ASP A 116 -3.66 -9.73 -14.98
CA ASP A 116 -4.86 -10.00 -14.18
C ASP A 116 -5.36 -8.74 -13.48
N GLN A 117 -6.69 -8.64 -13.33
CA GLN A 117 -7.35 -7.65 -12.48
C GLN A 117 -7.43 -8.21 -11.06
N VAL A 118 -6.99 -7.42 -10.08
CA VAL A 118 -7.07 -7.74 -8.66
C VAL A 118 -7.84 -6.66 -7.92
N GLU A 119 -8.59 -7.06 -6.90
CA GLU A 119 -9.25 -6.14 -5.99
C GLU A 119 -8.38 -5.87 -4.77
N LYS A 120 -8.57 -4.70 -4.14
CA LYS A 120 -7.91 -4.37 -2.88
C LYS A 120 -8.21 -5.44 -1.82
N GLY A 121 -7.15 -6.01 -1.27
CA GLY A 121 -7.20 -7.08 -0.27
C GLY A 121 -7.02 -8.48 -0.85
N ASP A 122 -7.02 -8.65 -2.17
CA ASP A 122 -6.75 -9.94 -2.79
C ASP A 122 -5.33 -10.42 -2.45
N VAL A 123 -5.18 -11.73 -2.25
CA VAL A 123 -3.91 -12.34 -1.89
C VAL A 123 -3.00 -12.39 -3.12
N LEU A 124 -1.87 -11.69 -3.05
CA LEU A 124 -0.85 -11.73 -4.09
C LEU A 124 0.18 -12.82 -3.79
N TYR A 125 0.74 -12.83 -2.58
CA TYR A 125 1.75 -13.81 -2.21
C TYR A 125 1.47 -14.40 -0.84
N ARG A 126 1.66 -15.72 -0.71
CA ARG A 126 1.80 -16.41 0.59
C ARG A 126 3.24 -16.88 0.71
N ILE A 127 3.92 -16.40 1.75
CA ILE A 127 5.32 -16.74 2.04
C ILE A 127 5.34 -17.70 3.24
N ASP A 128 6.26 -18.66 3.26
CA ASP A 128 6.42 -19.59 4.39
C ASP A 128 6.75 -18.83 5.68
N PRO A 129 5.86 -18.88 6.69
CA PRO A 129 6.00 -18.13 7.93
C PRO A 129 6.73 -18.90 9.04
N GLY A 130 7.38 -20.03 8.80
CA GLY A 130 7.80 -20.98 9.85
C GLY A 130 8.46 -20.38 11.10
N SER A 131 9.30 -19.34 10.95
CA SER A 131 9.89 -18.61 12.09
C SER A 131 8.89 -17.73 12.85
N ALA A 132 7.97 -17.08 12.15
CA ALA A 132 6.91 -16.24 12.72
C ALA A 132 5.84 -17.06 13.43
N GLU A 133 5.46 -18.24 12.91
CA GLU A 133 4.55 -19.16 13.60
C GLU A 133 5.13 -19.62 14.94
N THR A 134 6.42 -19.98 14.94
CA THR A 134 7.14 -20.36 16.17
C THR A 134 7.17 -19.21 17.17
N ALA A 135 7.42 -17.98 16.70
CA ALA A 135 7.41 -16.78 17.55
C ALA A 135 6.02 -16.48 18.12
N LEU A 136 4.95 -16.65 17.33
CA LEU A 136 3.58 -16.51 17.77
C LEU A 136 3.26 -17.53 18.88
N GLN A 137 3.60 -18.80 18.67
CA GLN A 137 3.40 -19.84 19.68
C GLN A 137 4.15 -19.52 20.97
N GLN A 138 5.40 -19.07 20.89
CA GLN A 138 6.18 -18.66 22.06
C GLN A 138 5.52 -17.48 22.80
N ALA A 139 5.01 -16.49 22.07
CA ALA A 139 4.33 -15.35 22.66
C ALA A 139 3.00 -15.76 23.33
N GLN A 140 2.23 -16.67 22.73
CA GLN A 140 1.02 -17.25 23.32
C GLN A 140 1.31 -17.96 24.65
N LEU A 141 2.35 -18.79 24.69
CA LEU A 141 2.80 -19.45 25.93
C LEU A 141 3.22 -18.43 26.99
N SER A 142 3.88 -17.35 26.59
CA SER A 142 4.28 -16.27 27.49
C SER A 142 3.07 -15.55 28.11
N VAL A 143 2.02 -15.27 27.30
CA VAL A 143 0.74 -14.73 27.79
C VAL A 143 0.09 -15.69 28.77
N GLN A 144 0.03 -16.97 28.43
CA GLN A 144 -0.55 -17.99 29.32
C GLN A 144 0.18 -18.04 30.67
N GLN A 145 1.51 -18.03 30.66
CA GLN A 145 2.31 -18.04 31.88
C GLN A 145 2.10 -16.77 32.72
N ALA A 146 2.02 -15.61 32.08
CA ALA A 146 1.76 -14.34 32.76
C ALA A 146 0.33 -14.28 33.34
N GLN A 147 -0.65 -14.83 32.63
CA GLN A 147 -2.03 -14.94 33.08
C GLN A 147 -2.14 -15.85 34.31
N LEU A 148 -1.53 -17.04 34.27
CA LEU A 148 -1.49 -17.95 35.42
C LEU A 148 -0.84 -17.31 36.65
N ASN A 149 0.21 -16.50 36.44
CA ASN A 149 0.83 -15.75 37.51
C ASN A 149 -0.10 -14.67 38.06
N TYR A 150 -0.76 -13.89 37.20
CA TYR A 150 -1.75 -12.89 37.61
C TYR A 150 -2.89 -13.52 38.41
N ASP A 151 -3.48 -14.60 37.91
CA ASP A 151 -4.57 -15.32 38.57
C ASP A 151 -4.12 -15.90 39.92
N SER A 152 -2.92 -16.47 39.99
CA SER A 152 -2.32 -16.95 41.24
C SER A 152 -2.17 -15.84 42.29
N ILE A 153 -1.78 -14.62 41.87
CA ILE A 153 -1.71 -13.47 42.78
C ILE A 153 -3.11 -13.06 43.22
N VAL A 154 -4.08 -12.95 42.31
CA VAL A 154 -5.47 -12.57 42.64
C VAL A 154 -6.13 -13.58 43.60
N ASP A 155 -5.98 -14.87 43.34
CA ASP A 155 -6.43 -15.93 44.23
C ASP A 155 -5.65 -15.93 45.55
N GLY A 156 -4.35 -15.63 45.49
CA GLY A 156 -3.47 -15.39 46.63
C GLY A 156 -4.01 -14.35 47.61
N LEU A 157 -4.61 -13.28 47.09
CA LEU A 157 -5.22 -12.21 47.87
C LEU A 157 -6.55 -12.60 48.51
N ASN A 158 -7.16 -13.72 48.10
CA ASN A 158 -8.46 -14.14 48.58
C ASN A 158 -8.43 -15.59 49.05
N PRO A 159 -7.85 -15.90 50.23
CA PRO A 159 -7.86 -17.24 50.79
C PRO A 159 -9.30 -17.80 50.91
N LYS A 160 -9.53 -18.94 50.26
CA LYS A 160 -10.83 -19.62 50.20
C LYS A 160 -10.87 -20.86 51.10
N ALA A 161 -12.04 -21.20 51.62
CA ALA A 161 -12.25 -22.45 52.35
C ALA A 161 -12.08 -23.67 51.43
N SER A 162 -11.20 -24.61 51.77
CA SER A 162 -10.99 -25.81 50.94
C SER A 162 -12.12 -26.84 51.05
N GLY A 163 -13.02 -26.71 52.02
CA GLY A 163 -14.24 -27.52 52.15
C GLY A 163 -15.31 -26.84 53.00
N ALA A 164 -16.53 -27.37 52.97
CA ALA A 164 -17.62 -26.88 53.81
C ALA A 164 -17.42 -27.29 55.28
N GLY A 165 -17.80 -26.42 56.22
CA GLY A 165 -17.65 -26.71 57.64
C GLY A 165 -17.96 -25.51 58.54
N VAL A 166 -17.51 -25.60 59.79
CA VAL A 166 -17.60 -24.53 60.79
C VAL A 166 -16.20 -24.04 61.11
N VAL A 167 -16.03 -22.71 61.19
CA VAL A 167 -14.77 -22.09 61.60
C VAL A 167 -14.56 -22.32 63.09
N GLN A 168 -13.61 -23.17 63.47
CA GLN A 168 -13.32 -23.51 64.86
C GLN A 168 -12.43 -22.47 65.52
N LYS A 169 -11.40 -22.04 64.79
CA LYS A 169 -10.41 -21.08 65.27
C LYS A 169 -9.96 -20.21 64.11
N LEU A 170 -9.80 -18.93 64.41
CA LEU A 170 -9.20 -17.97 63.50
C LEU A 170 -7.80 -17.59 64.01
N HIS A 171 -6.81 -17.60 63.12
CA HIS A 171 -5.41 -17.33 63.44
C HIS A 171 -4.98 -15.91 63.09
N VAL A 172 -5.79 -15.18 62.30
CA VAL A 172 -5.49 -13.81 61.84
C VAL A 172 -6.57 -12.82 62.29
N LYS A 173 -6.21 -11.55 62.38
CA LYS A 173 -7.11 -10.42 62.63
C LYS A 173 -6.94 -9.38 61.54
N LYS A 174 -7.93 -8.49 61.43
CA LYS A 174 -7.84 -7.32 60.53
C LYS A 174 -6.62 -6.47 60.92
N GLY A 175 -5.80 -6.12 59.94
CA GLY A 175 -4.54 -5.38 60.11
C GLY A 175 -3.30 -6.25 60.31
N ASP A 176 -3.45 -7.58 60.42
CA ASP A 176 -2.29 -8.47 60.53
C ASP A 176 -1.58 -8.62 59.18
N LEU A 177 -0.24 -8.68 59.21
CA LEU A 177 0.58 -9.03 58.05
C LEU A 177 0.74 -10.55 57.97
N VAL A 178 0.38 -11.12 56.82
CA VAL A 178 0.50 -12.54 56.55
C VAL A 178 1.42 -12.80 55.36
N SER A 179 2.16 -13.90 55.42
CA SER A 179 2.92 -14.44 54.30
C SER A 179 2.27 -15.71 53.77
N ALA A 180 2.62 -16.11 52.54
CA ALA A 180 2.24 -17.43 52.03
C ALA A 180 2.60 -18.54 53.04
N GLY A 181 1.65 -19.46 53.25
CA GLY A 181 1.72 -20.53 54.25
C GLY A 181 1.21 -20.17 55.65
N SER A 182 0.93 -18.88 55.94
CA SER A 182 0.42 -18.48 57.26
C SER A 182 -0.98 -19.05 57.50
N PRO A 183 -1.27 -19.67 58.66
CA PRO A 183 -2.60 -20.18 58.94
C PRO A 183 -3.60 -19.03 59.07
N ILE A 184 -4.76 -19.16 58.42
CA ILE A 184 -5.87 -18.19 58.46
C ILE A 184 -6.96 -18.69 59.39
N ALA A 185 -7.45 -19.91 59.16
CA ALA A 185 -8.57 -20.48 59.91
C ALA A 185 -8.50 -22.01 59.97
N ASP A 186 -8.88 -22.58 61.11
CA ASP A 186 -9.17 -24.00 61.26
C ASP A 186 -10.67 -24.22 60.99
N ILE A 187 -10.97 -25.03 59.98
CA ILE A 187 -12.33 -25.39 59.58
C ILE A 187 -12.53 -26.87 59.88
N SER A 188 -13.61 -27.19 60.58
CA SER A 188 -14.03 -28.57 60.81
C SER A 188 -15.42 -28.82 60.25
N ASP A 189 -15.59 -29.90 59.49
CA ASP A 189 -16.92 -30.41 59.16
C ASP A 189 -17.47 -31.16 60.37
N THR A 190 -18.37 -30.50 61.09
CA THR A 190 -19.07 -31.05 62.25
C THR A 190 -20.48 -31.48 61.91
N SER A 191 -20.91 -31.47 60.64
CA SER A 191 -22.27 -31.88 60.24
C SER A 191 -22.56 -33.35 60.56
N THR A 192 -21.54 -34.18 60.43
CA THR A 192 -21.49 -35.56 60.93
C THR A 192 -20.22 -35.72 61.75
N MET A 193 -20.29 -36.53 62.80
CA MET A 193 -19.14 -36.81 63.67
C MET A 193 -19.03 -38.30 63.89
N THR A 194 -17.80 -38.79 64.05
CA THR A 194 -17.53 -40.21 64.31
C THR A 194 -17.21 -40.40 65.78
N LEU A 195 -18.03 -41.17 66.47
CA LEU A 195 -17.79 -41.61 67.84
C LEU A 195 -16.96 -42.89 67.81
N THR A 196 -15.80 -42.88 68.46
CA THR A 196 -14.98 -44.09 68.62
C THR A 196 -15.15 -44.60 70.05
N VAL A 197 -15.80 -45.77 70.20
CA VAL A 197 -16.11 -46.36 71.50
C VAL A 197 -15.62 -47.81 71.59
N PRO A 198 -15.06 -48.23 72.75
CA PRO A 198 -14.62 -49.60 72.94
C PRO A 198 -15.79 -50.53 73.24
N PHE A 199 -15.87 -51.65 72.52
CA PHE A 199 -16.77 -52.77 72.82
C PHE A 199 -15.95 -53.98 73.26
N GLN A 200 -16.49 -54.84 74.13
CA GLN A 200 -15.80 -56.09 74.49
C GLN A 200 -15.56 -56.93 73.24
N SER A 201 -14.36 -57.52 73.10
CA SER A 201 -13.92 -58.17 71.86
C SER A 201 -14.90 -59.26 71.37
N ALA A 202 -15.42 -60.08 72.28
CA ALA A 202 -16.39 -61.14 71.96
C ALA A 202 -17.71 -60.59 71.41
N ASP A 203 -18.15 -59.44 71.88
CA ASP A 203 -19.39 -58.81 71.44
C ASP A 203 -19.18 -57.97 70.17
N ALA A 204 -18.03 -57.31 70.05
CA ALA A 204 -17.66 -56.51 68.88
C ALA A 204 -17.61 -57.36 67.60
N GLN A 205 -17.23 -58.64 67.68
CA GLN A 205 -17.27 -59.58 66.55
C GLN A 205 -18.67 -59.79 65.97
N ARG A 206 -19.71 -59.53 66.76
CA ARG A 206 -21.12 -59.71 66.37
C ARG A 206 -21.73 -58.42 65.79
N ILE A 207 -21.01 -57.31 65.85
CA ILE A 207 -21.44 -56.02 65.32
C ILE A 207 -21.09 -55.96 63.83
N ALA A 208 -22.11 -55.84 62.98
CA ALA A 208 -21.93 -55.64 61.55
C ALA A 208 -21.81 -54.15 61.21
N VAL A 209 -20.95 -53.81 60.25
CA VAL A 209 -20.90 -52.48 59.63
C VAL A 209 -22.27 -52.18 58.98
N GLY A 210 -22.76 -50.95 59.15
CA GLY A 210 -24.09 -50.53 58.70
C GLY A 210 -25.21 -50.75 59.73
N SER A 211 -24.92 -51.37 60.88
CA SER A 211 -25.92 -51.53 61.95
C SER A 211 -26.30 -50.18 62.58
N SER A 212 -27.56 -50.03 62.96
CA SER A 212 -28.02 -48.87 63.74
C SER A 212 -27.51 -48.95 65.18
N ALA A 213 -27.00 -47.83 65.69
CA ALA A 213 -26.49 -47.69 67.04
C ALA A 213 -27.22 -46.54 67.76
N GLN A 214 -27.60 -46.75 69.01
CA GLN A 214 -28.04 -45.67 69.90
C GLN A 214 -26.83 -45.13 70.65
N VAL A 215 -26.55 -43.85 70.46
CA VAL A 215 -25.46 -43.13 71.11
C VAL A 215 -26.04 -42.27 72.22
N THR A 216 -25.63 -42.51 73.46
CA THR A 216 -26.11 -41.75 74.64
C THR A 216 -25.03 -40.77 75.09
N LEU A 217 -25.35 -39.48 75.13
CA LEU A 217 -24.43 -38.43 75.55
C LEU A 217 -24.25 -38.46 77.07
N ALA A 218 -23.01 -38.45 77.57
CA ALA A 218 -22.73 -38.66 78.99
C ALA A 218 -23.22 -37.52 79.90
N GLY A 219 -23.27 -36.28 79.38
CA GLY A 219 -23.68 -35.11 80.17
C GLY A 219 -25.20 -34.88 80.20
N THR A 220 -25.87 -35.05 79.06
CA THR A 220 -27.30 -34.73 78.92
C THR A 220 -28.22 -35.94 78.97
N LEU A 221 -27.66 -37.16 78.88
CA LEU A 221 -28.40 -38.42 78.72
C LEU A 221 -29.29 -38.47 77.46
N GLU A 222 -29.11 -37.54 76.53
CA GLU A 222 -29.80 -37.52 75.25
C GLU A 222 -29.32 -38.67 74.36
N THR A 223 -30.25 -39.28 73.62
CA THR A 223 -29.93 -40.39 72.72
C THR A 223 -30.00 -39.95 71.27
N LEU A 224 -28.91 -40.15 70.54
CA LEU A 224 -28.78 -39.90 69.12
C LEU A 224 -28.70 -41.22 68.36
N THR A 225 -29.24 -41.22 67.14
CA THR A 225 -29.12 -42.38 66.25
C THR A 225 -27.84 -42.25 65.43
N GLY A 226 -27.02 -43.29 65.43
CA GLY A 226 -25.83 -43.43 64.62
C GLY A 226 -25.81 -44.71 63.81
N THR A 227 -24.85 -44.81 62.89
CA THR A 227 -24.62 -46.01 62.07
C THR A 227 -23.19 -46.48 62.29
N VAL A 228 -23.00 -47.80 62.49
CA VAL A 228 -21.66 -48.38 62.64
C VAL A 228 -20.90 -48.24 61.32
N GLU A 229 -19.79 -47.52 61.35
CA GLU A 229 -18.93 -47.26 60.20
C GLU A 229 -17.84 -48.32 60.06
N SER A 230 -17.21 -48.72 61.18
CA SER A 230 -16.21 -49.78 61.19
C SER A 230 -16.06 -50.41 62.57
N VAL A 231 -15.59 -51.66 62.58
CA VAL A 231 -15.17 -52.38 63.78
C VAL A 231 -13.70 -52.73 63.60
N ALA A 232 -12.86 -52.35 64.56
CA ALA A 232 -11.43 -52.64 64.51
C ALA A 232 -11.18 -54.16 64.59
N ASN A 233 -10.22 -54.66 63.81
CA ASN A 233 -9.84 -56.07 63.81
C ASN A 233 -8.90 -56.46 64.96
N ALA A 234 -8.15 -55.49 65.49
CA ALA A 234 -7.17 -55.70 66.55
C ALA A 234 -7.82 -55.56 67.93
N ASP A 235 -7.47 -56.47 68.84
CA ASP A 235 -7.84 -56.39 70.24
C ASP A 235 -6.91 -55.43 70.99
N LEU A 236 -7.50 -54.53 71.77
CA LEU A 236 -6.80 -53.62 72.66
C LEU A 236 -7.12 -54.00 74.11
N VAL A 237 -6.19 -53.72 75.02
CA VAL A 237 -6.44 -53.90 76.46
C VAL A 237 -7.20 -52.68 76.96
N GLY A 238 -8.46 -52.86 77.31
CA GLY A 238 -9.34 -51.84 77.90
C GLY A 238 -9.13 -51.68 79.40
N ASN A 239 -9.90 -50.77 79.99
CA ASN A 239 -9.87 -50.55 81.43
C ASN A 239 -10.25 -51.84 82.19
N GLY A 240 -9.49 -52.20 83.23
CA GLY A 240 -9.70 -53.44 83.98
C GLY A 240 -9.19 -54.72 83.30
N GLY A 241 -8.37 -54.63 82.25
CA GLY A 241 -7.70 -55.79 81.63
C GLY A 241 -8.55 -56.56 80.61
N ALA A 242 -9.78 -56.10 80.33
CA ALA A 242 -10.66 -56.72 79.35
C ALA A 242 -10.18 -56.42 77.91
N LEU A 243 -10.25 -57.42 77.03
CA LEU A 243 -9.99 -57.22 75.60
C LEU A 243 -11.16 -56.48 74.95
N VAL A 244 -10.88 -55.35 74.32
CA VAL A 244 -11.86 -54.49 73.63
C VAL A 244 -11.46 -54.22 72.18
N ARG A 245 -12.45 -54.01 71.32
CA ARG A 245 -12.28 -53.52 69.95
C ARG A 245 -12.93 -52.15 69.81
N GLN A 246 -12.25 -51.25 69.10
CA GLN A 246 -12.80 -49.92 68.81
C GLN A 246 -13.87 -50.03 67.72
N VAL A 247 -15.06 -49.51 68.00
CA VAL A 247 -16.14 -49.40 67.03
C VAL A 247 -16.34 -47.93 66.72
N LYS A 248 -16.23 -47.58 65.43
CA LYS A 248 -16.50 -46.23 64.93
C LYS A 248 -17.96 -46.13 64.53
N ILE A 249 -18.68 -45.16 65.08
CA ILE A 249 -20.10 -44.94 64.85
C ILE A 249 -20.29 -43.53 64.32
N ARG A 250 -20.82 -43.41 63.11
CA ARG A 250 -21.13 -42.13 62.50
C ARG A 250 -22.46 -41.60 63.02
N VAL A 251 -22.47 -40.38 63.53
CA VAL A 251 -23.64 -39.71 64.12
C VAL A 251 -23.85 -38.36 63.43
N GLN A 252 -25.10 -38.03 63.14
CA GLN A 252 -25.44 -36.70 62.64
C GLN A 252 -25.46 -35.70 63.80
N ASN A 253 -24.78 -34.56 63.64
CA ASN A 253 -24.67 -33.58 64.70
C ASN A 253 -25.90 -32.66 64.72
N PRO A 254 -26.74 -32.69 65.78
CA PRO A 254 -27.88 -31.77 65.91
C PRO A 254 -27.47 -30.32 66.19
N GLY A 255 -26.17 -30.03 66.32
CA GLY A 255 -25.61 -28.70 66.55
C GLY A 255 -24.97 -28.51 67.94
N ALA A 256 -25.06 -29.51 68.82
CA ALA A 256 -24.52 -29.48 70.17
C ALA A 256 -23.29 -30.38 70.39
N LEU A 257 -22.94 -31.24 69.43
CA LEU A 257 -21.79 -32.14 69.58
C LEU A 257 -20.47 -31.40 69.31
N THR A 258 -19.51 -31.64 70.19
CA THR A 258 -18.13 -31.17 70.10
C THR A 258 -17.16 -32.34 70.29
N THR A 259 -15.88 -32.14 69.98
CA THR A 259 -14.84 -33.15 70.24
C THR A 259 -14.59 -33.42 71.73
N SER A 260 -15.03 -32.51 72.61
CA SER A 260 -15.01 -32.71 74.06
C SER A 260 -16.23 -33.47 74.59
N THR A 261 -17.27 -33.67 73.77
CA THR A 261 -18.47 -34.40 74.19
C THR A 261 -18.12 -35.89 74.27
N THR A 262 -18.38 -36.49 75.43
CA THR A 262 -18.25 -37.94 75.63
C THR A 262 -19.59 -38.63 75.49
N ALA A 263 -19.57 -39.83 74.91
CA ALA A 263 -20.77 -40.62 74.71
C ALA A 263 -20.49 -42.11 74.86
N THR A 264 -21.54 -42.86 75.20
CA THR A 264 -21.58 -44.32 75.15
C THR A 264 -22.45 -44.74 73.98
N ALA A 265 -22.29 -45.98 73.50
CA ALA A 265 -23.10 -46.49 72.42
C ALA A 265 -23.64 -47.89 72.70
N LYS A 266 -24.80 -48.18 72.13
CA LYS A 266 -25.45 -49.48 72.15
C LYS A 266 -25.83 -49.89 70.73
N VAL A 267 -25.36 -51.04 70.27
CA VAL A 267 -25.71 -51.63 68.96
C VAL A 267 -26.63 -52.82 69.20
N GLY A 268 -27.91 -52.70 68.85
CA GLY A 268 -28.92 -53.70 69.23
C GLY A 268 -29.04 -53.84 70.75
N SER A 269 -28.66 -55.00 71.29
CA SER A 269 -28.61 -55.27 72.73
C SER A 269 -27.22 -55.13 73.35
N ILE A 270 -26.18 -54.89 72.53
CA ILE A 270 -24.78 -54.87 72.95
C ILE A 270 -24.42 -53.45 73.38
N ALA A 271 -23.94 -53.26 74.60
CA ALA A 271 -23.46 -51.97 75.10
C ALA A 271 -21.93 -51.87 75.00
N CYS A 272 -21.41 -50.66 74.77
CA CYS A 272 -19.98 -50.41 74.81
C CYS A 272 -19.41 -50.66 76.22
N ALA A 273 -18.15 -51.08 76.28
CA ALA A 273 -17.41 -51.32 77.52
C ALA A 273 -16.92 -50.02 78.19
N GLY A 274 -17.00 -48.88 77.51
CA GLY A 274 -16.59 -47.58 78.03
C GLY A 274 -17.05 -46.43 77.13
N SER A 275 -16.84 -45.20 77.61
CA SER A 275 -17.16 -43.98 76.85
C SER A 275 -16.08 -43.66 75.82
N GLY A 276 -16.49 -42.99 74.75
CA GLY A 276 -15.62 -42.45 73.71
C GLY A 276 -15.86 -40.96 73.51
N THR A 277 -15.02 -40.33 72.69
CA THR A 277 -15.17 -38.94 72.24
C THR A 277 -15.50 -38.89 70.76
N PHE A 278 -16.14 -37.80 70.33
CA PHE A 278 -16.40 -37.57 68.92
C PHE A 278 -15.17 -37.00 68.21
N GLU A 279 -14.96 -37.43 66.98
CA GLU A 279 -14.03 -36.86 66.01
C GLU A 279 -14.84 -36.15 64.92
N ALA A 280 -14.39 -34.96 64.51
CA ALA A 280 -15.00 -34.26 63.38
C ALA A 280 -14.77 -35.06 62.08
N ASN A 281 -15.73 -35.00 61.15
CA ASN A 281 -15.63 -35.71 59.88
C ASN A 281 -14.42 -35.28 59.04
N LEU A 282 -14.10 -33.98 59.07
CA LEU A 282 -12.92 -33.41 58.43
C LEU A 282 -12.43 -32.24 59.29
N THR A 283 -11.12 -32.11 59.46
CA THR A 283 -10.48 -30.91 60.02
C THR A 283 -9.38 -30.47 59.08
N GLN A 284 -9.38 -29.19 58.72
CA GLN A 284 -8.41 -28.59 57.80
C GLN A 284 -8.02 -27.20 58.27
N THR A 285 -6.75 -26.84 58.09
CA THR A 285 -6.28 -25.48 58.30
C THR A 285 -6.12 -24.82 56.94
N VAL A 286 -6.89 -23.75 56.72
CA VAL A 286 -6.75 -22.91 55.54
C VAL A 286 -5.59 -21.97 55.77
N VAL A 287 -4.66 -21.93 54.83
CA VAL A 287 -3.47 -21.07 54.86
C VAL A 287 -3.57 -19.97 53.81
N ALA A 288 -2.85 -18.88 54.02
CA ALA A 288 -2.67 -17.84 53.02
C ALA A 288 -1.85 -18.40 51.86
N THR A 289 -2.33 -18.20 50.63
CA THR A 289 -1.59 -18.54 49.41
C THR A 289 -0.77 -17.34 48.91
N GLY A 290 -1.24 -16.12 49.16
CA GLY A 290 -0.52 -14.86 48.93
C GLY A 290 0.05 -14.22 50.20
N SER A 291 0.75 -13.10 50.02
CA SER A 291 1.28 -12.28 51.12
C SER A 291 0.66 -10.88 51.10
N GLY A 292 0.36 -10.31 52.27
CA GLY A 292 -0.27 -8.99 52.37
C GLY A 292 -0.81 -8.70 53.76
N GLU A 293 -1.42 -7.53 53.92
CA GLU A 293 -2.16 -7.15 55.12
C GLU A 293 -3.61 -7.64 55.03
N VAL A 294 -4.17 -8.17 56.12
CA VAL A 294 -5.58 -8.57 56.17
C VAL A 294 -6.48 -7.33 56.21
N VAL A 295 -7.07 -6.98 55.06
CA VAL A 295 -7.95 -5.81 54.91
C VAL A 295 -9.34 -6.08 55.49
N SER A 296 -9.88 -7.26 55.19
CA SER A 296 -11.17 -7.69 55.68
C SER A 296 -11.19 -9.18 55.98
N LEU A 297 -12.04 -9.52 56.93
CA LEU A 297 -12.30 -10.89 57.33
C LEU A 297 -13.81 -11.11 57.22
N ASN A 298 -14.19 -12.08 56.38
CA ASN A 298 -15.60 -12.33 56.02
C ASN A 298 -16.26 -13.40 56.90
N VAL A 299 -15.52 -13.95 57.86
CA VAL A 299 -15.96 -15.04 58.73
C VAL A 299 -15.61 -14.76 60.19
N SER A 300 -16.36 -15.36 61.11
CA SER A 300 -16.06 -15.34 62.54
C SER A 300 -16.00 -16.77 63.08
N ALA A 301 -15.37 -16.96 64.25
CA ALA A 301 -15.40 -18.26 64.92
C ALA A 301 -16.85 -18.69 65.20
N GLY A 302 -17.19 -19.93 64.85
CA GLY A 302 -18.54 -20.49 64.90
C GLY A 302 -19.38 -20.27 63.63
N SER A 303 -18.92 -19.49 62.65
CA SER A 303 -19.62 -19.33 61.37
C SER A 303 -19.53 -20.58 60.51
N ARG A 304 -20.62 -20.90 59.80
CA ARG A 304 -20.64 -21.92 58.74
C ARG A 304 -20.08 -21.34 57.44
N VAL A 305 -19.25 -22.12 56.77
CA VAL A 305 -18.65 -21.76 55.48
C VAL A 305 -18.87 -22.87 54.46
N SER A 306 -19.01 -22.48 53.19
CA SER A 306 -19.07 -23.41 52.06
C SER A 306 -17.69 -23.58 51.42
N ALA A 307 -17.47 -24.69 50.72
CA ALA A 307 -16.26 -24.88 49.92
C ALA A 307 -16.13 -23.74 48.89
N GLY A 308 -14.93 -23.17 48.77
CA GLY A 308 -14.64 -22.03 47.88
C GLY A 308 -15.02 -20.66 48.44
N GLN A 309 -15.62 -20.57 49.62
CA GLN A 309 -15.99 -19.28 50.22
C GLN A 309 -14.73 -18.51 50.66
N VAL A 310 -14.63 -17.23 50.26
CA VAL A 310 -13.54 -16.34 50.66
C VAL A 310 -13.62 -16.03 52.15
N LEU A 311 -12.56 -16.36 52.89
CA LEU A 311 -12.48 -16.19 54.34
C LEU A 311 -11.92 -14.82 54.73
N ALA A 312 -10.92 -14.36 53.99
CA ALA A 312 -10.23 -13.10 54.19
C ALA A 312 -9.89 -12.47 52.85
N THR A 313 -9.71 -11.15 52.85
CA THR A 313 -9.15 -10.41 51.71
C THR A 313 -7.87 -9.75 52.16
N LEU A 314 -6.78 -10.08 51.46
CA LEU A 314 -5.46 -9.54 51.67
C LEU A 314 -5.25 -8.33 50.74
N GLY A 315 -4.47 -7.37 51.21
CA GLY A 315 -4.16 -6.15 50.48
C GLY A 315 -2.97 -5.42 51.10
N GLY A 316 -3.03 -4.10 51.10
CA GLY A 316 -1.91 -3.25 51.47
C GLY A 316 -0.92 -3.04 50.30
N SER A 317 0.09 -2.21 50.53
CA SER A 317 0.98 -1.74 49.46
C SER A 317 1.76 -2.86 48.78
N SER A 318 2.25 -3.86 49.54
CA SER A 318 3.03 -4.98 48.97
C SER A 318 2.20 -5.88 48.05
N ALA A 319 0.95 -6.17 48.45
CA ALA A 319 -0.01 -6.91 47.65
C ALA A 319 -0.39 -6.14 46.37
N GLN A 320 -0.63 -4.84 46.48
CA GLN A 320 -0.92 -3.97 45.34
C GLN A 320 0.24 -3.93 44.34
N THR A 321 1.48 -3.71 44.81
CA THR A 321 2.66 -3.73 43.96
C THR A 321 2.85 -5.09 43.27
N SER A 322 2.58 -6.20 43.97
CA SER A 322 2.69 -7.54 43.39
C SER A 322 1.64 -7.78 42.29
N LEU A 323 0.40 -7.36 42.52
CA LEU A 323 -0.69 -7.44 41.54
C LEU A 323 -0.42 -6.54 40.33
N GLU A 324 0.05 -5.31 40.57
CA GLU A 324 0.42 -4.36 39.53
C GLU A 324 1.56 -4.90 38.66
N ASN A 325 2.62 -5.44 39.26
CA ASN A 325 3.72 -6.09 38.54
C ASN A 325 3.24 -7.27 37.68
N ALA A 326 2.33 -8.11 38.22
CA ALA A 326 1.75 -9.21 37.47
C ALA A 326 0.89 -8.71 36.29
N SER A 327 0.13 -7.63 36.48
CA SER A 327 -0.67 -7.00 35.42
C SER A 327 0.18 -6.40 34.31
N ILE A 328 1.29 -5.73 34.66
CA ILE A 328 2.27 -5.17 33.71
C ILE A 328 2.94 -6.31 32.92
N SER A 329 3.31 -7.40 33.60
CA SER A 329 3.89 -8.57 32.94
C SER A 329 2.92 -9.20 31.95
N LEU A 330 1.64 -9.32 32.29
CA LEU A 330 0.60 -9.80 31.39
C LEU A 330 0.43 -8.88 30.18
N GLN A 331 0.37 -7.56 30.41
CA GLN A 331 0.27 -6.58 29.33
C GLN A 331 1.47 -6.64 28.37
N ASN A 332 2.70 -6.75 28.89
CA ASN A 332 3.91 -6.90 28.07
C ASN A 332 3.89 -8.18 27.24
N ALA A 333 3.43 -9.30 27.82
CA ALA A 333 3.25 -10.54 27.08
C ALA A 333 2.19 -10.41 25.98
N GLN A 334 1.08 -9.71 26.24
CA GLN A 334 0.02 -9.46 25.25
C GLN A 334 0.51 -8.58 24.09
N LEU A 335 1.27 -7.52 24.38
CA LEU A 335 1.89 -6.70 23.34
C LEU A 335 2.89 -7.51 22.49
N SER A 336 3.64 -8.41 23.12
CA SER A 336 4.56 -9.30 22.41
C SER A 336 3.81 -10.30 21.51
N LEU A 337 2.65 -10.79 21.95
CA LEU A 337 1.74 -11.60 21.15
C LEU A 337 1.20 -10.82 19.95
N GLN A 338 0.77 -9.57 20.16
CA GLN A 338 0.30 -8.71 19.06
C GLN A 338 1.41 -8.50 18.02
N ASN A 339 2.62 -8.15 18.46
CA ASN A 339 3.76 -7.98 17.54
C ASN A 339 4.07 -9.26 16.76
N ALA A 340 3.98 -10.43 17.40
CA ALA A 340 4.19 -11.71 16.73
C ALA A 340 3.07 -12.03 15.72
N GLN A 341 1.84 -11.62 16.02
CA GLN A 341 0.70 -11.73 15.09
C GLN A 341 0.88 -10.81 13.89
N ASP A 342 1.22 -9.54 14.11
CA ASP A 342 1.46 -8.58 13.03
C ASP A 342 2.63 -9.05 12.13
N ALA A 343 3.67 -9.62 12.74
CA ALA A 343 4.78 -10.20 12.01
C ALA A 343 4.36 -11.42 11.16
N LEU A 344 3.42 -12.24 11.63
CA LEU A 344 2.86 -13.37 10.87
C LEU A 344 1.98 -12.87 9.71
N ASP A 345 1.17 -11.84 9.95
CA ASP A 345 0.28 -11.27 8.93
C ASP A 345 1.08 -10.70 7.74
N ASN A 346 2.30 -10.18 7.99
CA ASN A 346 3.21 -9.72 6.93
C ASN A 346 3.67 -10.82 5.94
N TYR A 347 3.48 -12.11 6.27
CA TYR A 347 3.76 -13.23 5.34
C TYR A 347 2.63 -13.49 4.35
N THR A 348 1.46 -12.87 4.54
CA THR A 348 0.39 -12.84 3.54
C THR A 348 0.32 -11.46 2.92
N ILE A 349 0.87 -11.34 1.72
CA ILE A 349 0.94 -10.07 0.99
C ILE A 349 -0.32 -9.93 0.16
N THR A 350 -1.08 -8.87 0.44
CA THR A 350 -2.33 -8.55 -0.25
C THR A 350 -2.19 -7.33 -1.15
N ALA A 351 -3.12 -7.17 -2.08
CA ALA A 351 -3.17 -6.03 -2.98
C ALA A 351 -3.60 -4.76 -2.22
N PRO A 352 -2.76 -3.70 -2.14
CA PRO A 352 -3.10 -2.46 -1.43
C PRO A 352 -4.10 -1.58 -2.19
N ILE A 353 -4.20 -1.74 -3.51
CA ILE A 353 -5.13 -1.05 -4.42
C ILE A 353 -5.81 -2.08 -5.32
N SER A 354 -7.02 -1.76 -5.78
CA SER A 354 -7.63 -2.49 -6.88
C SER A 354 -7.01 -2.02 -8.20
N GLY A 355 -6.68 -2.93 -9.10
CA GLY A 355 -6.04 -2.57 -10.36
C GLY A 355 -5.52 -3.76 -11.14
N THR A 356 -4.73 -3.48 -12.16
CA THR A 356 -4.12 -4.50 -13.02
C THR A 356 -2.69 -4.80 -12.58
N VAL A 357 -2.31 -6.08 -12.57
CA VAL A 357 -0.94 -6.52 -12.32
C VAL A 357 -0.07 -6.24 -13.53
N ILE A 358 0.95 -5.39 -13.37
CA ILE A 358 1.88 -5.00 -14.43
C ILE A 358 3.14 -5.85 -14.41
N GLU A 359 3.67 -6.10 -13.22
CA GLU A 359 4.88 -6.88 -13.03
C GLU A 359 4.69 -7.92 -11.93
N LYS A 360 5.26 -9.11 -12.15
CA LYS A 360 5.34 -10.21 -11.19
C LYS A 360 6.80 -10.68 -11.16
N ASN A 361 7.52 -10.30 -10.11
CA ASN A 361 8.96 -10.56 -10.02
C ASN A 361 9.29 -11.93 -9.40
N PHE A 362 8.34 -12.54 -8.67
CA PHE A 362 8.52 -13.80 -7.98
C PHE A 362 7.42 -14.80 -8.33
N LYS A 363 7.77 -16.08 -8.34
CA LYS A 363 6.86 -17.20 -8.61
C LYS A 363 6.81 -18.12 -7.39
N ALA A 364 5.81 -19.00 -7.35
CA ALA A 364 5.75 -20.04 -6.33
C ALA A 364 7.00 -20.94 -6.41
N GLY A 365 7.62 -21.21 -5.26
CA GLY A 365 8.90 -21.90 -5.12
C GLY A 365 10.13 -20.98 -5.12
N ASP A 366 10.01 -19.70 -5.44
CA ASP A 366 11.13 -18.76 -5.35
C ASP A 366 11.40 -18.37 -3.90
N THR A 367 12.67 -18.07 -3.58
CA THR A 367 13.07 -17.56 -2.27
C THR A 367 13.22 -16.04 -2.30
N ILE A 368 12.49 -15.36 -1.41
CA ILE A 368 12.60 -13.92 -1.17
C ILE A 368 13.64 -13.71 -0.07
N ASP A 369 14.76 -13.09 -0.43
CA ASP A 369 15.78 -12.60 0.49
C ASP A 369 16.23 -11.19 0.06
N ASN A 370 17.09 -10.54 0.85
CA ASN A 370 17.56 -9.20 0.53
C ASN A 370 18.31 -9.12 -0.82
N ASN A 371 18.95 -10.19 -1.27
CA ASN A 371 19.69 -10.23 -2.52
C ASN A 371 18.76 -10.44 -3.73
N SER A 372 17.77 -11.34 -3.63
CA SER A 372 16.78 -11.55 -4.69
C SER A 372 15.83 -10.34 -4.81
N LEU A 373 15.47 -9.72 -3.69
CA LEU A 373 14.65 -8.51 -3.69
C LEU A 373 15.37 -7.31 -4.31
N THR A 374 16.67 -7.12 -4.03
CA THR A 374 17.45 -6.05 -4.67
C THR A 374 17.65 -6.28 -6.17
N ALA A 375 17.82 -7.53 -6.61
CA ALA A 375 17.85 -7.87 -8.03
C ALA A 375 16.52 -7.56 -8.74
N ALA A 376 15.39 -7.68 -8.04
CA ALA A 376 14.05 -7.32 -8.50
C ALA A 376 13.69 -5.84 -8.30
N GLY A 377 14.68 -4.95 -8.09
CA GLY A 377 14.43 -3.52 -7.91
C GLY A 377 13.69 -3.15 -6.62
N GLY A 378 13.65 -4.05 -5.63
CA GLY A 378 12.98 -3.83 -4.34
C GLY A 378 11.50 -4.21 -4.31
N THR A 379 10.95 -4.80 -5.38
CA THR A 379 9.51 -5.01 -5.55
C THR A 379 9.17 -6.46 -5.87
N LEU A 380 8.06 -6.95 -5.31
CA LEU A 380 7.51 -8.27 -5.59
C LEU A 380 6.53 -8.23 -6.76
N ALA A 381 5.70 -7.19 -6.81
CA ALA A 381 4.74 -6.94 -7.87
C ALA A 381 4.47 -5.44 -8.01
N VAL A 382 4.00 -5.04 -9.18
CA VAL A 382 3.58 -3.66 -9.47
C VAL A 382 2.12 -3.69 -9.91
N LEU A 383 1.29 -2.88 -9.26
CA LEU A 383 -0.13 -2.73 -9.54
C LEU A 383 -0.40 -1.33 -10.05
N TYR A 384 -1.12 -1.21 -11.16
CA TYR A 384 -1.61 0.08 -11.66
C TYR A 384 -3.13 0.14 -11.58
N ASP A 385 -3.65 1.27 -11.11
CA ASP A 385 -5.03 1.62 -11.33
C ASP A 385 -5.17 2.17 -12.76
N MET A 386 -5.86 1.41 -13.62
CA MET A 386 -6.12 1.75 -15.02
C MET A 386 -7.51 2.35 -15.24
N SER A 387 -8.26 2.67 -14.18
CA SER A 387 -9.60 3.27 -14.28
C SER A 387 -9.58 4.62 -15.00
N THR A 388 -8.54 5.40 -14.76
CA THR A 388 -8.22 6.64 -15.46
C THR A 388 -6.72 6.69 -15.72
N LEU A 389 -6.33 7.30 -16.84
CA LEU A 389 -4.92 7.53 -17.15
C LEU A 389 -4.64 9.02 -17.11
N THR A 390 -3.40 9.38 -16.81
CA THR A 390 -2.96 10.77 -16.79
C THR A 390 -1.70 10.93 -17.59
N PHE A 391 -1.38 12.14 -18.02
CA PHE A 391 -0.06 12.46 -18.52
C PHE A 391 0.26 13.90 -18.18
N GLU A 392 1.56 14.18 -18.03
CA GLU A 392 2.06 15.53 -17.87
C GLU A 392 2.55 16.05 -19.22
N MET A 393 2.02 17.18 -19.64
CA MET A 393 2.47 17.91 -20.82
C MET A 393 3.14 19.23 -20.40
N LYS A 394 4.14 19.65 -21.17
CA LYS A 394 4.94 20.84 -20.87
C LYS A 394 4.49 22.01 -21.74
N ILE A 395 3.93 23.04 -21.12
CA ILE A 395 3.41 24.22 -21.83
C ILE A 395 4.37 25.41 -21.66
N ASP A 396 4.67 26.13 -22.74
CA ASP A 396 5.55 27.30 -22.72
C ASP A 396 4.95 28.46 -21.90
N GLU A 397 5.81 29.26 -21.26
CA GLU A 397 5.44 30.46 -20.49
C GLU A 397 4.55 31.46 -21.25
N LYS A 398 4.65 31.53 -22.59
CA LYS A 398 3.81 32.42 -23.40
C LYS A 398 2.35 31.97 -23.48
N ASP A 399 2.09 30.66 -23.35
CA ASP A 399 0.77 30.08 -23.57
C ASP A 399 0.09 29.63 -22.28
N ILE A 400 0.84 29.46 -21.18
CA ILE A 400 0.29 29.01 -19.89
C ILE A 400 -0.84 29.90 -19.36
N ASN A 401 -0.81 31.21 -19.62
CA ASN A 401 -1.85 32.15 -19.17
C ASN A 401 -3.22 31.89 -19.83
N LYS A 402 -3.24 31.18 -20.97
CA LYS A 402 -4.47 30.81 -21.68
C LYS A 402 -5.06 29.49 -21.18
N VAL A 403 -4.26 28.68 -20.47
CA VAL A 403 -4.64 27.34 -20.00
C VAL A 403 -5.32 27.43 -18.64
N GLN A 404 -6.46 26.77 -18.48
CA GLN A 404 -7.23 26.73 -17.24
C GLN A 404 -7.69 25.30 -16.94
N VAL A 405 -7.81 25.00 -15.64
CA VAL A 405 -8.38 23.74 -15.17
C VAL A 405 -9.80 23.56 -15.70
N GLY A 406 -10.10 22.36 -16.21
CA GLY A 406 -11.39 22.00 -16.80
C GLY A 406 -11.50 22.20 -18.31
N GLN A 407 -10.46 22.71 -18.99
CA GLN A 407 -10.43 22.78 -20.46
C GLN A 407 -10.41 21.37 -21.08
N GLU A 408 -11.05 21.25 -22.23
CA GLU A 408 -11.12 20.02 -23.02
C GLU A 408 -9.81 19.84 -23.80
N VAL A 409 -9.28 18.61 -23.76
CA VAL A 409 -8.02 18.24 -24.40
C VAL A 409 -8.29 17.14 -25.42
N THR A 410 -7.85 17.35 -26.65
CA THR A 410 -7.86 16.30 -27.68
C THR A 410 -6.50 15.63 -27.67
N ILE A 411 -6.48 14.30 -27.58
CA ILE A 411 -5.27 13.52 -27.40
C ILE A 411 -5.14 12.55 -28.58
N THR A 412 -3.95 12.48 -29.14
CA THR A 412 -3.57 11.57 -30.22
C THR A 412 -2.35 10.75 -29.81
N ALA A 413 -2.35 9.46 -30.13
CA ALA A 413 -1.24 8.57 -29.86
C ALA A 413 -0.73 8.03 -31.19
N ASP A 414 0.55 8.23 -31.50
CA ASP A 414 1.15 7.71 -32.75
C ASP A 414 1.04 6.18 -32.86
N ALA A 415 1.00 5.50 -31.71
CA ALA A 415 0.87 4.04 -31.63
C ALA A 415 -0.54 3.52 -31.94
N VAL A 416 -1.56 4.39 -31.95
CA VAL A 416 -2.96 4.03 -32.19
C VAL A 416 -3.48 4.85 -33.37
N GLU A 417 -3.39 4.29 -34.57
CA GLU A 417 -3.75 5.00 -35.80
C GLU A 417 -5.24 5.39 -35.85
N GLY A 418 -5.51 6.68 -36.08
CA GLY A 418 -6.84 7.18 -36.44
C GLY A 418 -7.85 7.33 -35.31
N VAL A 419 -7.43 7.19 -34.04
CA VAL A 419 -8.31 7.37 -32.87
C VAL A 419 -7.88 8.60 -32.07
N THR A 420 -8.83 9.50 -31.83
CA THR A 420 -8.67 10.63 -30.91
C THR A 420 -9.31 10.29 -29.57
N PHE A 421 -8.62 10.64 -28.48
CA PHE A 421 -9.11 10.49 -27.12
C PHE A 421 -9.43 11.86 -26.54
N SER A 422 -10.43 11.91 -25.66
CA SER A 422 -10.82 13.14 -24.98
C SER A 422 -10.34 13.11 -23.54
N GLY A 423 -9.70 14.20 -23.11
CA GLY A 423 -9.26 14.40 -21.73
C GLY A 423 -9.68 15.77 -21.21
N VAL A 424 -9.41 15.99 -19.93
CA VAL A 424 -9.64 17.28 -19.26
C VAL A 424 -8.39 17.72 -18.54
N VAL A 425 -8.11 19.03 -18.56
CA VAL A 425 -7.04 19.61 -17.76
C VAL A 425 -7.43 19.50 -16.28
N ASP A 426 -6.67 18.74 -15.51
CA ASP A 426 -6.90 18.56 -14.07
C ASP A 426 -6.12 19.58 -13.25
N THR A 427 -4.82 19.69 -13.51
CA THR A 427 -3.94 20.55 -12.71
C THR A 427 -2.98 21.32 -13.60
N VAL A 428 -2.88 22.63 -13.35
CA VAL A 428 -1.88 23.51 -13.94
C VAL A 428 -0.87 23.88 -12.86
N ASN A 429 0.36 23.37 -12.97
CA ASN A 429 1.38 23.61 -11.95
C ASN A 429 1.91 25.03 -12.08
N ILE A 430 1.83 25.82 -11.01
CA ILE A 430 2.33 27.20 -10.95
C ILE A 430 3.86 27.29 -10.92
N ASN A 431 4.55 26.18 -10.68
CA ASN A 431 6.00 26.14 -10.65
C ASN A 431 6.55 25.74 -12.03
N GLY A 432 7.04 26.74 -12.77
CA GLY A 432 7.69 26.54 -14.06
C GLY A 432 9.06 25.89 -13.91
N THR A 433 9.39 24.98 -14.83
CA THR A 433 10.70 24.36 -14.97
C THR A 433 11.45 25.01 -16.13
N THR A 434 12.61 25.60 -15.87
CA THR A 434 13.46 26.17 -16.92
C THR A 434 14.50 25.16 -17.34
N VAL A 435 14.43 24.68 -18.58
CA VAL A 435 15.41 23.77 -19.18
C VAL A 435 16.01 24.45 -20.40
N SER A 436 17.34 24.59 -20.42
CA SER A 436 18.06 25.21 -21.55
C SER A 436 17.57 26.62 -21.94
N GLY A 437 17.11 27.40 -20.95
CA GLY A 437 16.63 28.78 -21.15
C GLY A 437 15.18 28.91 -21.62
N GLN A 438 14.44 27.81 -21.74
CA GLN A 438 12.98 27.81 -22.00
C GLN A 438 12.23 27.42 -20.73
N THR A 439 11.28 28.24 -20.32
CA THR A 439 10.45 28.02 -19.12
C THR A 439 9.17 27.30 -19.53
N ASN A 440 8.97 26.10 -18.99
CA ASN A 440 7.79 25.28 -19.23
C ASN A 440 7.03 25.03 -17.93
N TYR A 441 5.71 25.15 -17.98
CA TYR A 441 4.81 24.84 -16.88
C TYR A 441 4.20 23.45 -17.10
N PRO A 442 4.39 22.52 -16.16
CA PRO A 442 3.76 21.21 -16.21
C PRO A 442 2.23 21.33 -16.08
N VAL A 443 1.50 20.71 -17.00
CA VAL A 443 0.05 20.60 -16.98
C VAL A 443 -0.33 19.12 -16.99
N THR A 444 -1.12 18.70 -16.00
CA THR A 444 -1.61 17.33 -15.88
C THR A 444 -2.98 17.22 -16.54
N VAL A 445 -3.11 16.29 -17.47
CA VAL A 445 -4.36 15.97 -18.16
C VAL A 445 -4.84 14.60 -17.72
N VAL A 446 -6.13 14.49 -17.41
CA VAL A 446 -6.79 13.22 -17.04
C VAL A 446 -7.61 12.71 -18.22
N ILE A 447 -7.47 11.42 -18.50
CA ILE A 447 -8.17 10.66 -19.52
C ILE A 447 -9.14 9.71 -18.82
N ASN A 448 -10.43 10.01 -18.91
CA ASN A 448 -11.48 9.25 -18.21
C ASN A 448 -11.85 7.93 -18.93
N ASP A 449 -11.67 7.86 -20.24
CA ASP A 449 -11.90 6.65 -21.04
C ASP A 449 -10.64 6.33 -21.87
N PRO A 450 -9.64 5.69 -21.25
CA PRO A 450 -8.39 5.41 -21.92
C PRO A 450 -8.48 4.32 -22.99
N GLN A 451 -9.53 3.48 -22.98
CA GLN A 451 -9.70 2.33 -23.89
C GLN A 451 -8.40 1.53 -24.09
N ASP A 452 -7.78 1.62 -25.27
CA ASP A 452 -6.57 0.89 -25.65
C ASP A 452 -5.26 1.58 -25.22
N LEU A 453 -5.35 2.77 -24.60
CA LEU A 453 -4.19 3.47 -24.08
C LEU A 453 -3.55 2.68 -22.92
N LYS A 454 -2.22 2.65 -22.92
CA LYS A 454 -1.39 1.93 -21.96
C LYS A 454 -0.38 2.91 -21.36
N PRO A 455 -0.10 2.78 -20.06
CA PRO A 455 1.00 3.48 -19.42
C PRO A 455 2.32 3.30 -20.18
N GLY A 456 3.11 4.36 -20.23
CA GLY A 456 4.39 4.42 -20.95
C GLY A 456 4.29 4.81 -22.43
N MET A 457 3.09 4.91 -23.01
CA MET A 457 2.93 5.43 -24.38
C MET A 457 3.15 6.94 -24.42
N ASN A 458 3.78 7.43 -25.49
CA ASN A 458 3.87 8.86 -25.77
C ASN A 458 2.64 9.32 -26.53
N VAL A 459 2.10 10.47 -26.12
CA VAL A 459 0.93 11.10 -26.73
C VAL A 459 1.22 12.55 -27.07
N SER A 460 0.56 13.03 -28.12
CA SER A 460 0.40 14.45 -28.41
C SER A 460 -0.97 14.89 -27.93
N ALA A 461 -1.05 16.09 -27.37
CA ALA A 461 -2.29 16.62 -26.83
C ALA A 461 -2.45 18.08 -27.19
N ASP A 462 -3.68 18.44 -27.58
CA ASP A 462 -4.12 19.76 -27.96
C ASP A 462 -5.15 20.26 -26.95
N ILE A 463 -4.75 21.22 -26.11
CA ILE A 463 -5.66 21.88 -25.17
C ILE A 463 -6.45 22.94 -25.93
N ILE A 464 -7.78 22.83 -25.96
CA ILE A 464 -8.64 23.80 -26.62
C ILE A 464 -8.78 25.03 -25.71
N VAL A 465 -8.06 26.12 -26.03
CA VAL A 465 -8.05 27.35 -25.24
C VAL A 465 -9.15 28.33 -25.65
N GLU A 466 -9.50 28.39 -26.95
CA GLU A 466 -10.59 29.24 -27.44
C GLU A 466 -11.29 28.60 -28.65
N ARG A 467 -12.64 28.61 -28.65
CA ARG A 467 -13.46 28.29 -29.82
C ARG A 467 -13.92 29.59 -30.46
N ALA A 468 -13.29 29.98 -31.58
CA ALA A 468 -13.61 31.22 -32.28
C ALA A 468 -14.90 31.12 -33.14
N GLY A 469 -15.40 29.89 -33.36
CA GLY A 469 -16.56 29.62 -34.21
C GLY A 469 -16.20 29.76 -35.69
N THR A 470 -17.19 30.03 -36.54
CA THR A 470 -16.98 30.20 -37.98
C THR A 470 -16.35 31.55 -38.29
N VAL A 471 -15.09 31.55 -38.72
CA VAL A 471 -14.32 32.75 -39.07
C VAL A 471 -13.67 32.61 -40.45
N LEU A 472 -13.34 33.74 -41.09
CA LEU A 472 -12.68 33.75 -42.39
C LEU A 472 -11.20 33.40 -42.22
N CYS A 473 -10.80 32.26 -42.75
CA CYS A 473 -9.44 31.75 -42.57
C CYS A 473 -8.68 31.67 -43.88
N VAL A 474 -7.37 31.90 -43.80
CA VAL A 474 -6.40 31.63 -44.86
C VAL A 474 -5.20 30.86 -44.30
N PRO A 475 -4.50 30.04 -45.09
CA PRO A 475 -3.31 29.34 -44.62
C PRO A 475 -2.24 30.29 -44.06
N VAL A 476 -1.53 29.86 -43.02
CA VAL A 476 -0.47 30.68 -42.38
C VAL A 476 0.60 31.15 -43.38
N ASP A 477 0.94 30.29 -44.34
CA ASP A 477 1.94 30.56 -45.38
C ASP A 477 1.48 31.61 -46.40
N ALA A 478 0.17 31.83 -46.51
CA ALA A 478 -0.40 32.82 -47.42
C ALA A 478 -0.21 34.26 -46.94
N VAL A 479 0.16 34.46 -45.68
CA VAL A 479 0.23 35.77 -45.02
C VAL A 479 1.68 36.23 -44.87
N ASN A 480 2.03 37.35 -45.49
CA ASN A 480 3.33 37.97 -45.33
C ASN A 480 3.35 38.93 -44.14
N ARG A 481 4.07 38.56 -43.08
CA ARG A 481 4.23 39.34 -41.82
C ARG A 481 5.45 40.29 -41.82
N GLY A 482 6.20 40.39 -42.92
CA GLY A 482 7.50 41.07 -42.98
C GLY A 482 7.45 42.61 -43.03
N SER A 483 6.29 43.22 -43.23
CA SER A 483 6.08 44.67 -43.19
C SER A 483 5.35 45.10 -41.91
N ASP A 484 5.48 46.38 -41.54
CA ASP A 484 4.79 47.02 -40.39
C ASP A 484 3.25 46.82 -40.40
N LYS A 485 2.72 46.34 -41.53
CA LYS A 485 1.36 45.81 -41.69
C LYS A 485 1.39 44.46 -42.41
N PRO A 486 0.61 43.46 -41.98
CA PRO A 486 0.53 42.17 -42.65
C PRO A 486 -0.22 42.29 -43.98
N THR A 487 0.26 41.57 -45.00
CA THR A 487 -0.29 41.62 -46.36
C THR A 487 -0.52 40.22 -46.93
N VAL A 488 -1.51 40.10 -47.80
CA VAL A 488 -1.79 38.89 -48.60
C VAL A 488 -1.80 39.27 -50.08
N GLN A 489 -1.44 38.34 -50.96
CA GLN A 489 -1.61 38.55 -52.40
C GLN A 489 -2.92 37.90 -52.84
N VAL A 490 -3.80 38.69 -53.44
CA VAL A 490 -5.10 38.24 -53.94
C VAL A 490 -5.04 38.15 -55.45
N ALA A 491 -5.50 37.02 -56.01
CA ALA A 491 -5.61 36.85 -57.45
C ALA A 491 -6.81 37.62 -58.00
N GLN A 492 -6.55 38.57 -58.90
CA GLN A 492 -7.60 39.29 -59.63
C GLN A 492 -8.13 38.47 -60.81
N GLU A 493 -9.24 38.93 -61.40
CA GLU A 493 -9.89 38.25 -62.53
C GLU A 493 -8.92 38.06 -63.72
N GLY A 494 -8.72 36.80 -64.11
CA GLY A 494 -7.78 36.41 -65.16
C GLY A 494 -6.29 36.39 -64.76
N ALA A 495 -5.99 36.36 -63.45
CA ALA A 495 -4.67 36.04 -62.91
C ALA A 495 -4.39 34.51 -62.85
N LEU A 496 -5.46 33.71 -62.79
CA LEU A 496 -5.42 32.24 -62.68
C LEU A 496 -5.93 31.55 -63.95
N ASP A 497 -5.44 30.35 -64.25
CA ASP A 497 -6.00 29.47 -65.28
C ASP A 497 -7.19 28.66 -64.74
N GLU A 498 -7.82 27.86 -65.62
CA GLU A 498 -8.91 26.95 -65.25
C GLU A 498 -8.52 25.89 -64.18
N ASN A 499 -7.22 25.73 -63.90
CA ASN A 499 -6.67 24.79 -62.93
C ASN A 499 -6.20 25.45 -61.63
N GLY A 500 -6.38 26.77 -61.47
CA GLY A 500 -6.00 27.50 -60.26
C GLY A 500 -4.51 27.87 -60.16
N ASN A 501 -3.75 27.77 -61.25
CA ASN A 501 -2.35 28.19 -61.32
C ASN A 501 -2.22 29.66 -61.74
N VAL A 502 -1.20 30.35 -61.21
CA VAL A 502 -0.91 31.75 -61.58
C VAL A 502 -0.32 31.82 -62.99
N VAL A 503 -1.06 32.46 -63.91
CA VAL A 503 -0.66 32.63 -65.32
C VAL A 503 -0.13 34.04 -65.60
N ASP A 504 -0.57 35.01 -64.79
CA ASP A 504 -0.16 36.41 -64.90
C ASP A 504 0.16 37.00 -63.51
N PRO A 505 1.44 36.99 -63.09
CA PRO A 505 1.88 37.56 -61.82
C PRO A 505 1.63 39.07 -61.69
N SER A 506 1.42 39.78 -62.82
CA SER A 506 1.19 41.24 -62.81
C SER A 506 -0.22 41.62 -62.33
N LYS A 507 -1.12 40.63 -62.22
CA LYS A 507 -2.49 40.79 -61.75
C LYS A 507 -2.70 40.30 -60.32
N LEU A 508 -1.61 40.06 -59.58
CA LEU A 508 -1.68 39.82 -58.14
C LEU A 508 -1.76 41.18 -57.43
N GLU A 509 -2.82 41.38 -56.67
CA GLU A 509 -2.98 42.59 -55.85
C GLU A 509 -2.52 42.30 -54.42
N THR A 510 -1.50 43.01 -53.96
CA THR A 510 -1.11 43.00 -52.55
C THR A 510 -2.11 43.80 -51.75
N ARG A 511 -2.80 43.15 -50.82
CA ARG A 511 -3.80 43.76 -49.96
C ARG A 511 -3.37 43.73 -48.50
N GLU A 512 -3.50 44.87 -47.83
CA GLU A 512 -3.31 44.94 -46.38
C GLU A 512 -4.49 44.24 -45.69
N VAL A 513 -4.17 43.35 -44.75
CA VAL A 513 -5.17 42.64 -43.95
C VAL A 513 -4.96 42.91 -42.47
N THR A 514 -6.01 42.72 -41.68
CA THR A 514 -5.90 42.68 -40.22
C THR A 514 -6.04 41.23 -39.78
N LEU A 515 -5.02 40.75 -39.06
CA LEU A 515 -4.97 39.38 -38.56
C LEU A 515 -5.68 39.31 -37.21
N GLY A 516 -6.47 38.26 -37.04
CA GLY A 516 -7.10 37.87 -35.79
C GLY A 516 -6.31 36.75 -35.11
N ARG A 517 -7.04 35.73 -34.67
CA ARG A 517 -6.47 34.53 -34.07
C ARG A 517 -5.74 33.69 -35.11
N ASN A 518 -4.84 32.83 -34.65
CA ASN A 518 -4.15 31.88 -35.50
C ASN A 518 -4.16 30.50 -34.83
N ASP A 519 -4.33 29.47 -35.63
CA ASP A 519 -4.06 28.09 -35.25
C ASP A 519 -2.72 27.67 -35.90
N ASN A 520 -2.44 26.37 -35.95
CA ASN A 520 -1.18 25.85 -36.53
C ASN A 520 -1.13 25.98 -38.06
N ASP A 521 -2.28 25.91 -38.75
CA ASP A 521 -2.35 25.81 -40.21
C ASP A 521 -2.98 27.06 -40.88
N ASN A 522 -3.82 27.80 -40.15
CA ASN A 522 -4.65 28.89 -40.62
C ASN A 522 -4.58 30.14 -39.72
N ILE A 523 -4.85 31.29 -40.32
CA ILE A 523 -4.97 32.60 -39.66
C ILE A 523 -6.35 33.19 -39.96
N GLU A 524 -7.01 33.70 -38.93
CA GLU A 524 -8.24 34.48 -39.01
C GLU A 524 -7.94 35.85 -39.64
N ILE A 525 -8.73 36.24 -40.64
CA ILE A 525 -8.70 37.57 -41.25
C ILE A 525 -9.95 38.34 -40.82
N THR A 526 -9.78 39.34 -39.95
CA THR A 526 -10.90 40.14 -39.44
C THR A 526 -11.33 41.24 -40.42
N SER A 527 -10.41 41.71 -41.27
CA SER A 527 -10.69 42.69 -42.31
C SER A 527 -9.65 42.70 -43.41
N GLY A 528 -10.06 43.10 -44.61
CA GLY A 528 -9.18 43.22 -45.78
C GLY A 528 -9.34 42.08 -46.79
N LEU A 529 -10.14 41.06 -46.52
CA LEU A 529 -10.42 39.96 -47.44
C LEU A 529 -11.90 39.55 -47.34
N SER A 530 -12.47 39.08 -48.44
CA SER A 530 -13.84 38.56 -48.51
C SER A 530 -13.85 37.04 -48.75
N GLU A 531 -14.92 36.39 -48.32
CA GLU A 531 -15.14 34.96 -48.59
C GLU A 531 -15.16 34.68 -50.11
N GLY A 532 -14.45 33.62 -50.53
CA GLY A 532 -14.32 33.21 -51.92
C GLY A 532 -13.16 33.86 -52.69
N GLU A 533 -12.45 34.83 -52.11
CA GLU A 533 -11.25 35.39 -52.74
C GLU A 533 -10.08 34.39 -52.70
N ILE A 534 -9.32 34.29 -53.79
CA ILE A 534 -8.20 33.35 -53.89
C ILE A 534 -6.93 34.07 -53.47
N VAL A 535 -6.34 33.59 -52.37
CA VAL A 535 -5.03 34.03 -51.91
C VAL A 535 -3.93 33.20 -52.56
N VAL A 536 -2.82 33.87 -52.85
CA VAL A 536 -1.69 33.32 -53.58
C VAL A 536 -0.43 33.60 -52.78
N TRP A 537 0.45 32.61 -52.67
CA TRP A 537 1.77 32.81 -52.11
C TRP A 537 2.81 31.99 -52.85
N VAL A 538 4.07 32.39 -52.72
CA VAL A 538 5.18 31.75 -53.42
C VAL A 538 5.41 30.38 -52.78
N ASN A 539 5.49 29.35 -53.62
CA ASN A 539 5.89 28.02 -53.20
C ASN A 539 7.42 27.96 -53.09
N GLU A 540 7.94 28.22 -51.90
CA GLU A 540 9.39 28.28 -51.67
C GLU A 540 10.13 26.98 -52.02
N VAL A 541 9.46 25.83 -51.89
CA VAL A 541 10.03 24.50 -52.19
C VAL A 541 10.29 24.31 -53.70
N SER A 542 9.54 25.00 -54.54
CA SER A 542 9.61 24.89 -56.00
C SER A 542 10.40 26.01 -56.68
N ASN A 543 10.91 26.98 -55.92
CA ASN A 543 11.48 28.20 -56.47
C ASN A 543 12.96 28.01 -56.84
N PRO A 544 13.33 27.89 -58.14
CA PRO A 544 14.73 27.63 -58.55
C PRO A 544 15.68 28.78 -58.21
N PHE A 545 15.17 29.97 -57.87
CA PHE A 545 15.98 31.14 -57.52
C PHE A 545 16.34 31.20 -56.02
N ALA A 546 15.48 30.68 -55.13
CA ALA A 546 15.77 30.59 -53.69
C ALA A 546 16.85 29.54 -53.40
N ALA A 547 16.77 28.38 -54.06
CA ALA A 547 17.78 27.32 -53.97
C ALA A 547 19.18 27.75 -54.48
N MET A 548 19.27 28.78 -55.33
CA MET A 548 20.53 29.28 -55.88
C MET A 548 21.16 30.42 -55.05
N MET A 549 20.37 31.09 -54.21
CA MET A 549 20.79 32.25 -53.39
C MET A 549 21.01 31.92 -51.92
N GLY A 550 20.75 30.69 -51.47
CA GLY A 550 21.07 30.23 -50.13
C GLY A 550 20.44 31.09 -49.02
N MET A 551 19.16 31.43 -49.18
CA MET A 551 18.30 31.89 -48.09
C MET A 551 17.25 30.85 -47.79
#